data_AF-A0A8X8FQM3-F1
#
_entry.id   AF-A0A8X8FQM3-F1
#
_cell.length_a   1.000
_cell.length_b   1.000
_cell.length_c   1.000
_cell.angle_alpha   90.00
_cell.angle_beta   90.00
_cell.angle_gamma   90.00
#
_symmetry.space_group_name_H-M   'P 1'
#
loop_
_entity.id
_entity.type
_entity.pdbx_description
1 polymer ?
#
loop_
_entity_poly.entity_id
_entity_poly.type
_entity_poly.pdbx_seq_one_letter_code
_entity_poly.pdbx_strand_id
1 'polypeptide(L)'
;MTALLQPLHASLETLEAHLPSGDHEGSERLMAEHLQAVAALTLSVERPTDDAIRTLLAHQQRVMGRMVQLRDEAAAHLNHGKRSLRAAHAYLKAESLA
;
A
#
# COMPACT_ATOMS: atom_id res chain seq x y z
N MET A 1 11.42 -15.67 21.72
CA MET A 1 11.41 -14.18 21.63
C MET A 1 10.77 -13.63 20.35
N THR A 2 10.25 -14.46 19.44
CA THR A 2 9.49 -14.04 18.25
C THR A 2 8.12 -13.41 18.56
N ALA A 3 7.57 -13.69 19.75
CA ALA A 3 6.23 -13.22 20.15
C ALA A 3 6.09 -11.69 20.19
N LEU A 4 7.18 -10.94 20.44
CA LEU A 4 7.14 -9.47 20.51
C LEU A 4 6.86 -8.81 19.16
N LEU A 5 7.34 -9.40 18.05
CA LEU A 5 7.14 -8.85 16.71
C LEU A 5 5.89 -9.40 16.02
N GLN A 6 5.26 -10.43 16.59
CA GLN A 6 4.06 -11.05 16.02
C GLN A 6 2.92 -10.06 15.74
N PRO A 7 2.63 -9.08 16.63
CA PRO A 7 1.61 -8.06 16.33
C PRO A 7 1.99 -7.16 15.14
N LEU A 8 3.28 -6.88 14.96
CA LEU A 8 3.77 -6.08 13.83
C LEU A 8 3.69 -6.85 12.51
N HIS A 9 3.93 -8.17 12.54
CA HIS A 9 3.69 -9.02 11.37
C HIS A 9 2.20 -9.12 11.05
N ALA A 10 1.34 -9.37 12.04
CA ALA A 10 -0.10 -9.49 11.83
C ALA A 10 -0.74 -8.19 11.28
N SER A 11 -0.28 -7.02 11.73
CA SER A 11 -0.74 -5.74 11.17
C SER A 11 -0.32 -5.57 9.71
N LEU A 12 0.88 -6.01 9.32
CA LEU A 12 1.32 -5.99 7.92
C LEU A 12 0.53 -6.97 7.03
N GLU A 13 0.23 -8.17 7.53
CA GLU A 13 -0.62 -9.13 6.82
C GLU A 13 -2.03 -8.58 6.62
N THR A 14 -2.58 -7.93 7.64
CA THR A 14 -3.89 -7.28 7.58
C THR A 14 -3.89 -6.16 6.54
N LEU A 15 -2.86 -5.31 6.55
CA LEU A 15 -2.69 -4.26 5.54
C LEU A 15 -2.58 -4.87 4.14
N GLU A 16 -1.70 -5.86 3.93
CA GLU A 16 -1.50 -6.50 2.63
C GLU A 16 -2.79 -7.11 2.07
N ALA A 17 -3.57 -7.79 2.92
CA ALA A 17 -4.87 -8.34 2.55
C ALA A 17 -5.92 -7.26 2.24
N HIS A 18 -5.79 -6.07 2.85
CA HIS A 18 -6.71 -4.95 2.67
C HIS A 18 -6.43 -4.13 1.39
N LEU A 19 -5.16 -4.05 0.96
CA LEU A 19 -4.73 -3.23 -0.18
C LEU A 19 -5.53 -3.44 -1.49
N PRO A 20 -5.91 -4.68 -1.88
CA PRO A 20 -6.67 -4.90 -3.11
C PRO A 20 -8.10 -4.31 -3.12
N SER A 21 -8.64 -3.93 -1.95
CA SER A 21 -10.00 -3.39 -1.84
C SER A 21 -10.17 -2.01 -2.48
N GLY A 22 -9.06 -1.28 -2.69
CA GLY A 22 -9.08 0.10 -3.14
C GLY A 22 -9.52 1.11 -2.07
N ASP A 23 -9.82 0.67 -0.84
CA ASP A 23 -10.11 1.55 0.28
C ASP A 23 -8.82 2.20 0.80
N HIS A 24 -8.55 3.40 0.28
CA HIS A 24 -7.37 4.18 0.63
C HIS A 24 -7.40 4.65 2.09
N GLU A 25 -8.55 5.13 2.58
CA GLU A 25 -8.68 5.64 3.95
C GLU A 25 -8.48 4.51 4.98
N GLY A 26 -9.04 3.33 4.72
CA GLY A 26 -8.81 2.15 5.56
C GLY A 26 -7.34 1.72 5.55
N SER A 27 -6.69 1.77 4.38
CA SER A 27 -5.27 1.43 4.26
C SER A 27 -4.35 2.43 4.98
N GLU A 28 -4.66 3.74 4.95
CA GLU A 28 -3.93 4.75 5.72
C GLU A 28 -4.08 4.55 7.23
N ARG A 29 -5.29 4.21 7.69
CA ARG A 29 -5.54 3.92 9.10
C ARG A 29 -4.71 2.73 9.60
N LEU A 30 -4.73 1.63 8.84
CA LEU A 30 -3.93 0.43 9.15
C LEU A 30 -2.42 0.73 9.17
N MET A 31 -1.94 1.59 8.27
CA MET A 31 -0.55 2.04 8.30
C MET A 31 -0.22 2.88 9.55
N ALA A 32 -1.12 3.80 9.95
CA ALA A 32 -0.94 4.60 11.15
C ALA A 32 -0.91 3.74 12.42
N GLU A 33 -1.78 2.73 12.51
CA GLU A 33 -1.78 1.74 13.60
C GLU A 33 -0.47 0.94 13.64
N HIS A 34 0.03 0.49 12.48
CA HIS A 34 1.33 -0.19 12.39
C HIS A 34 2.48 0.71 12.89
N LEU A 35 2.51 1.98 12.47
CA LEU A 35 3.53 2.94 12.92
C LEU A 35 3.49 3.17 14.44
N GLN A 36 2.28 3.26 15.02
CA GLN A 36 2.12 3.36 16.47
C GLN A 36 2.63 2.12 17.20
N ALA A 37 2.37 0.92 16.66
CA ALA A 37 2.89 -0.32 17.23
C ALA A 37 4.43 -0.40 17.15
N VAL A 38 5.04 0.09 16.05
CA VAL A 38 6.51 0.18 15.94
C VAL A 38 7.06 1.14 16.99
N ALA A 39 6.45 2.31 17.18
CA ALA A 39 6.86 3.27 18.20
C ALA A 39 6.76 2.67 19.61
N ALA A 40 5.69 1.95 19.91
CA ALA A 40 5.54 1.25 21.19
C ALA A 40 6.64 0.19 21.42
N LEU A 41 7.08 -0.50 20.36
CA LEU A 41 8.17 -1.48 20.45
C LEU A 41 9.50 -0.84 20.86
N THR A 42 9.77 0.41 20.44
CA THR A 42 10.99 1.13 20.83
C THR A 42 11.05 1.46 22.32
N LEU A 43 9.91 1.40 23.02
CA LEU A 43 9.79 1.61 24.46
C LEU A 43 9.88 0.28 25.25
N SER A 44 9.94 -0.87 24.58
CA SER A 44 10.04 -2.18 25.22
C SER A 44 11.42 -2.39 25.86
N VAL A 45 11.43 -2.94 27.07
CA VAL A 45 12.66 -3.32 27.80
C VAL A 45 13.31 -4.55 27.17
N GLU A 46 12.51 -5.42 26.56
CA GLU A 46 12.98 -6.66 25.96
C GLU A 46 13.29 -6.44 24.48
N ARG A 47 14.55 -6.66 24.09
CA ARG A 47 15.03 -6.38 22.73
C ARG A 47 14.85 -7.61 21.83
N PRO A 48 14.20 -7.48 20.66
CA PRO A 48 14.14 -8.55 19.68
C PRO A 48 15.54 -8.94 19.19
N THR A 49 15.68 -10.17 18.68
CA THR A 49 16.91 -10.60 18.01
C THR A 49 17.06 -9.90 16.66
N ASP A 50 18.31 -9.72 16.21
CA ASP A 50 18.60 -9.10 14.91
C ASP A 50 17.93 -9.84 13.73
N ASP A 51 17.85 -11.17 13.80
CA ASP A 51 17.19 -12.00 12.78
C ASP A 51 15.67 -11.75 12.71
N ALA A 52 15.03 -11.59 13.88
CA ALA A 52 13.61 -11.27 13.95
C ALA A 52 13.33 -9.86 13.36
N ILE A 53 14.22 -8.90 13.63
CA ILE A 53 14.13 -7.54 13.05
C ILE A 53 14.31 -7.59 11.53
N ARG A 54 15.28 -8.36 11.02
CA ARG A 54 15.50 -8.52 9.57
C ARG A 54 14.28 -9.16 8.88
N THR A 55 13.64 -10.12 9.54
CA THR A 55 12.41 -10.75 9.04
C THR A 55 11.26 -9.75 8.95
N LEU A 56 11.09 -8.89 9.96
CA LEU A 56 10.10 -7.80 9.95
C LEU A 56 10.38 -6.79 8.84
N LEU A 57 11.63 -6.36 8.69
CA LEU A 57 12.03 -5.44 7.63
C LEU A 57 11.74 -6.01 6.24
N ALA A 58 12.06 -7.29 6.01
CA ALA A 58 11.77 -7.95 4.75
C ALA A 58 10.26 -8.00 4.47
N HIS A 59 9.42 -8.18 5.50
CA HIS A 59 7.97 -8.12 5.36
C HIS A 59 7.51 -6.71 4.96
N GLN A 60 7.97 -5.67 5.67
CA GLN A 60 7.65 -4.27 5.35
C GLN A 60 8.03 -3.91 3.91
N GLN A 61 9.21 -4.34 3.44
CA GLN A 61 9.67 -4.09 2.07
C GLN A 61 8.77 -4.75 1.02
N ARG A 62 8.26 -5.96 1.28
CA ARG A 62 7.30 -6.62 0.37
C ARG A 62 5.99 -5.84 0.28
N VAL A 63 5.43 -5.43 1.41
CA VAL A 63 4.18 -4.64 1.45
C VAL A 63 4.36 -3.31 0.71
N MET A 64 5.47 -2.60 0.94
CA MET A 64 5.80 -1.38 0.21
C MET A 64 5.89 -1.61 -1.30
N GLY A 65 6.54 -2.70 -1.72
CA GLY A 65 6.61 -3.10 -3.13
C GLY A 65 5.22 -3.29 -3.75
N ARG A 66 4.30 -3.91 -3.02
CA ARG A 66 2.91 -4.09 -3.47
C ARG A 66 2.16 -2.78 -3.60
N MET A 67 2.30 -1.87 -2.63
CA MET A 67 1.68 -0.54 -2.69
C MET A 67 2.17 0.27 -3.90
N VAL A 68 3.46 0.19 -4.23
CA VAL A 68 4.03 0.84 -5.42
C VAL A 68 3.41 0.29 -6.70
N GLN A 69 3.28 -1.04 -6.82
CA GLN A 69 2.62 -1.66 -7.98
C GLN A 69 1.19 -1.17 -8.15
N LEU A 70 0.39 -1.17 -7.07
CA LEU A 70 -1.00 -0.71 -7.10
C LEU A 70 -1.12 0.77 -7.51
N ARG A 71 -0.20 1.61 -7.02
CA ARG A 71 -0.13 3.02 -7.44
C ARG A 71 0.15 3.13 -8.94
N ASP A 72 1.10 2.36 -9.45
CA ASP A 72 1.50 2.40 -10.85
C ASP A 72 0.37 1.87 -11.76
N GLU A 73 -0.34 0.82 -11.34
CA GLU A 73 -1.56 0.32 -11.97
C GLU A 73 -2.65 1.41 -12.02
N ALA A 74 -2.93 2.07 -10.89
CA ALA A 74 -3.91 3.16 -10.83
C ALA A 74 -3.53 4.34 -11.75
N ALA A 75 -2.24 4.71 -11.80
CA ALA A 75 -1.74 5.74 -12.69
C ALA A 75 -1.93 5.37 -14.17
N ALA A 76 -1.71 4.11 -14.54
CA ALA A 76 -1.96 3.59 -15.89
C ALA A 76 -3.45 3.69 -16.26
N HIS A 77 -4.35 3.31 -15.34
CA HIS A 77 -5.80 3.44 -15.53
C HIS A 77 -6.24 4.90 -15.75
N LEU A 78 -5.76 5.84 -14.93
CA LEU A 78 -6.06 7.26 -15.10
C LEU A 78 -5.58 7.83 -16.44
N ASN A 79 -4.37 7.43 -16.87
CA ASN A 79 -3.83 7.85 -18.16
C ASN A 79 -4.60 7.26 -19.34
N HIS A 80 -5.06 6.00 -19.23
CA HIS A 80 -5.92 5.38 -20.23
C HIS A 80 -7.28 6.11 -20.33
N GLY A 81 -7.90 6.45 -19.20
CA GLY A 81 -9.15 7.21 -19.16
C GLY A 81 -9.03 8.60 -19.82
N LYS A 82 -7.95 9.34 -19.53
CA LYS A 82 -7.69 10.65 -20.17
C LYS A 82 -7.53 10.53 -21.69
N ARG A 83 -6.87 9.46 -22.17
CA ARG A 83 -6.69 9.20 -23.61
C ARG A 83 -8.02 8.84 -24.28
N SER A 84 -8.84 8.01 -23.64
CA SER A 84 -10.19 7.66 -24.12
C SER A 84 -11.09 8.89 -24.26
N LEU A 85 -11.13 9.76 -23.24
CA LEU A 85 -11.92 10.99 -23.27
C LEU A 85 -11.50 11.94 -24.40
N ARG A 86 -10.18 12.11 -24.61
CA ARG A 86 -9.64 12.92 -25.72
C ARG A 86 -10.03 12.34 -27.08
N ALA A 87 -10.00 11.02 -27.23
CA ALA A 87 -10.42 10.37 -28.47
C ALA A 87 -11.93 10.57 -28.73
N ALA A 88 -12.78 10.37 -27.71
CA ALA A 88 -14.21 10.62 -27.81
C ALA A 88 -14.53 12.07 -28.18
N HIS A 89 -13.85 13.04 -27.56
CA HIS A 89 -14.00 14.46 -27.90
C HIS A 89 -13.51 14.78 -29.32
N ALA A 90 -12.44 14.13 -29.80
CA ALA A 90 -11.96 14.30 -31.16
C ALA A 90 -12.94 13.74 -32.20
N TYR A 91 -13.56 12.57 -31.92
CA TYR A 91 -14.61 12.01 -32.79
C TYR A 91 -15.84 12.93 -32.85
N LEU A 92 -16.36 13.36 -31.71
CA LEU A 92 -17.49 14.30 -31.67
C LEU A 92 -17.19 15.61 -32.41
N LYS A 93 -15.96 16.14 -32.27
CA LYS A 93 -15.55 17.34 -32.99
C LYS A 93 -15.43 17.11 -34.49
N ALA A 94 -14.88 15.97 -34.92
CA ALA A 94 -14.77 15.64 -36.35
C ALA A 94 -16.15 15.46 -37.00
N GLU A 95 -17.09 14.82 -36.30
CA GLU A 95 -18.47 14.66 -36.76
C GLU A 95 -19.22 16.00 -36.84
N SER A 96 -18.93 16.94 -35.92
CA SER A 96 -19.51 18.29 -35.99
C SER A 96 -18.98 19.19 -37.13
N LEU A 97 -17.91 18.76 -37.81
CA LEU A 97 -17.27 19.49 -38.90
C LEU A 97 -17.51 18.87 -40.28
N ALA A 98 -18.20 17.73 -40.33
CA ALA A 98 -18.62 17.04 -41.56
C ALA A 98 -20.07 17.41 -41.91
#